data_AF-A0A1I7W7R2-F1
#
_entry.id   AF-A0A1I7W7R2-F1
#
_cell.length_a   1.000
_cell.length_b   1.000
_cell.length_c   1.000
_cell.angle_alpha   90.00
_cell.angle_beta   90.00
_cell.angle_gamma   90.00
#
_symmetry.space_group_name_H-M   'P 1'
#
loop_
_entity.id
_entity.type
_entity.pdbx_description
1 polymer ?
#
loop_
_entity_poly.entity_id
_entity_poly.type
_entity_poly.pdbx_seq_one_letter_code
_entity_poly.pdbx_strand_id
1 'polypeptide(L)'
;MYSVNLILKISSLNWQQRHQHIRRVIDNLPPDVRRFLPPPPPPLGFEHLSPETKQRLIAIHDNRNLGHIERFKKIKVGELINDLPPEIRSKFPPSTPLFD
;
A
#
# COMPACT_ATOMS: atom_id res chain seq x y z
N MET A 1 20.38 -7.13 23.13
CA MET A 1 20.93 -5.79 22.81
C MET A 1 20.68 -5.52 21.33
N TYR A 2 19.74 -4.64 20.99
CA TYR A 2 19.59 -4.20 19.60
C TYR A 2 20.72 -3.23 19.28
N SER A 3 21.59 -3.62 18.36
CA SER A 3 22.86 -2.96 18.05
C SER A 3 22.63 -1.51 17.57
N VAL A 4 23.34 -0.56 18.18
CA VAL A 4 23.37 0.88 17.87
C VAL A 4 23.56 1.17 16.36
N ASN A 5 24.23 0.26 15.65
CA ASN A 5 24.40 0.29 14.20
C ASN A 5 23.09 0.24 13.39
N LEU A 6 22.00 -0.36 13.90
CA LEU A 6 20.72 -0.42 13.20
C LEU A 6 20.02 0.95 13.19
N ILE A 7 20.17 1.73 14.26
CA ILE A 7 19.55 3.05 14.43
C ILE A 7 20.23 4.08 13.51
N LEU A 8 21.57 4.08 13.46
CA LEU A 8 22.35 4.98 12.60
C LEU A 8 22.09 4.75 11.10
N LYS A 9 21.83 3.49 10.70
CA LYS A 9 21.53 3.14 9.31
C LYS A 9 20.16 3.61 8.86
N ILE A 10 19.19 3.73 9.77
CA ILE A 10 17.82 4.20 9.47
C ILE A 10 17.79 5.72 9.32
N SER A 11 18.61 6.46 10.08
CA SER A 11 18.68 7.94 10.02
C SER A 11 19.23 8.48 8.69
N SER A 12 19.97 7.69 7.92
CA SER A 12 20.54 8.11 6.62
C SER A 12 19.71 7.68 5.41
N LEU A 13 18.58 6.98 5.59
CA LEU A 13 17.76 6.52 4.48
C LEU A 13 16.81 7.62 4.02
N ASN A 14 16.71 7.79 2.70
CA ASN A 14 15.61 8.55 2.14
C ASN A 14 14.28 7.81 2.37
N TRP A 15 13.15 8.52 2.19
CA TRP A 15 11.82 7.97 2.45
C TRP A 15 11.57 6.64 1.72
N GLN A 16 11.95 6.53 0.45
CA GLN A 16 11.74 5.32 -0.35
C GLN A 16 12.55 4.14 0.18
N GLN A 17 13.83 4.37 0.48
CA GLN A 17 14.72 3.33 1.02
C GLN A 17 14.22 2.84 2.38
N ARG A 18 13.77 3.76 3.24
CA ARG A 18 13.19 3.42 4.54
C ARG A 18 11.91 2.59 4.37
N HIS A 19 11.02 3.00 3.47
CA HIS A 19 9.79 2.28 3.17
C HIS A 19 10.06 0.87 2.64
N GLN A 20 10.99 0.73 1.70
CA GLN A 20 11.42 -0.57 1.17
C GLN A 20 12.01 -1.46 2.27
N HIS A 21 12.83 -0.89 3.15
CA HIS A 21 13.42 -1.64 4.26
C HIS A 21 12.36 -2.16 5.23
N ILE A 22 11.42 -1.31 5.65
CA ILE A 22 10.28 -1.69 6.49
C ILE A 22 9.46 -2.81 5.83
N ARG A 23 9.16 -2.67 4.53
CA ARG A 23 8.42 -3.67 3.77
C ARG A 23 9.13 -5.02 3.78
N ARG A 24 10.44 -5.04 3.53
CA ARG A 24 11.24 -6.28 3.58
C ARG A 24 11.23 -6.91 4.97
N VAL A 25 11.34 -6.12 6.03
CA VAL A 25 11.27 -6.64 7.40
C VAL A 25 9.92 -7.32 7.63
N ILE A 26 8.82 -6.61 7.33
CA ILE A 26 7.45 -7.15 7.44
C ILE A 26 7.29 -8.40 6.55
N ASP A 27 7.92 -8.42 5.38
CA ASP A 27 7.78 -9.52 4.43
C ASP A 27 8.43 -10.83 4.89
N ASN A 28 9.49 -10.71 5.69
CA ASN A 28 10.23 -11.84 6.25
C ASN A 28 9.75 -12.28 7.64
N LEU A 29 8.73 -11.64 8.20
CA LEU A 29 8.18 -12.07 9.48
C LEU A 29 7.44 -13.42 9.35
N PRO A 30 7.56 -14.32 10.35
CA PRO A 30 6.76 -15.54 10.40
C PRO A 30 5.26 -15.24 10.36
N PRO A 31 4.42 -16.11 9.76
CA PRO A 31 2.96 -15.90 9.69
C PRO A 31 2.31 -15.64 11.06
N ASP A 32 2.73 -16.38 12.09
CA ASP A 32 2.23 -16.24 13.46
C ASP A 32 2.60 -14.93 14.13
N VAL A 33 3.64 -14.24 13.62
CA VAL A 33 4.03 -12.90 14.07
C VAL A 33 3.30 -11.83 13.25
N ARG A 34 3.15 -12.04 11.94
CA ARG A 34 2.45 -11.11 11.03
C ARG A 34 1.01 -10.87 11.43
N ARG A 35 0.30 -11.87 11.97
CA ARG A 35 -1.10 -11.73 12.42
C ARG A 35 -1.30 -10.70 13.53
N PHE A 36 -0.24 -10.37 14.27
CA PHE A 36 -0.28 -9.35 15.32
C PHE A 36 0.00 -7.94 14.79
N LEU A 37 0.42 -7.80 13.53
CA LEU A 37 0.53 -6.49 12.91
C LEU A 37 -0.88 -5.95 12.67
N PRO A 38 -1.14 -4.68 13.02
CA PRO A 38 -2.40 -4.06 12.67
C PRO A 38 -2.54 -4.05 11.14
N PRO A 39 -3.75 -4.26 10.60
CA PRO A 39 -3.98 -4.10 9.19
C PRO A 39 -3.61 -2.67 8.77
N PRO A 40 -3.07 -2.46 7.55
CA PRO A 40 -2.88 -1.12 7.05
C PRO A 40 -4.23 -0.39 7.03
N PRO A 41 -4.25 0.91 7.37
CA PRO A 41 -5.48 1.69 7.27
C PRO A 41 -5.99 1.65 5.82
N PRO A 42 -7.31 1.62 5.62
CA PRO A 42 -7.87 1.71 4.28
C PRO A 42 -7.48 3.05 3.64
N PRO A 43 -7.39 3.11 2.30
CA PRO A 43 -7.13 4.37 1.61
C PRO A 43 -8.29 5.36 1.83
N LEU A 44 -7.99 6.65 1.80
CA LEU A 44 -9.01 7.71 1.82
C LEU A 44 -10.05 7.47 0.72
N GLY A 45 -11.34 7.57 1.07
CA GLY A 45 -12.46 7.36 0.16
C GLY A 45 -12.93 5.91 0.03
N PHE A 46 -12.21 4.95 0.66
CA PHE A 46 -12.55 3.52 0.58
C PHE A 46 -13.96 3.20 1.10
N GLU A 47 -14.40 3.90 2.15
CA GLU A 47 -15.71 3.79 2.77
C GLU A 47 -16.87 3.98 1.77
N HIS A 48 -16.67 4.86 0.78
CA HIS A 48 -17.66 5.20 -0.24
C HIS A 48 -17.75 4.19 -1.39
N LEU A 49 -16.85 3.21 -1.44
CA LEU A 49 -16.87 2.18 -2.48
C LEU A 49 -18.00 1.16 -2.23
N SER A 50 -18.57 0.65 -3.34
CA SER A 50 -19.50 -0.48 -3.29
C SER A 50 -18.80 -1.72 -2.72
N PRO A 51 -19.55 -2.67 -2.13
CA PRO A 51 -18.98 -3.92 -1.61
C PRO A 51 -18.18 -4.71 -2.65
N GLU A 52 -18.67 -4.74 -3.90
CA GLU A 52 -17.99 -5.40 -5.01
C GLU A 52 -16.63 -4.74 -5.31
N THR A 53 -16.60 -3.41 -5.41
CA THR A 53 -15.36 -2.67 -5.66
C THR A 53 -14.36 -2.82 -4.52
N LYS A 54 -14.83 -2.87 -3.27
CA LYS A 54 -13.99 -3.17 -2.10
C LYS A 54 -13.34 -4.55 -2.20
N GLN A 55 -14.10 -5.57 -2.57
CA GLN A 55 -13.57 -6.93 -2.76
C GLN A 55 -12.52 -7.00 -3.87
N ARG A 56 -12.78 -6.34 -5.01
CA ARG A 56 -11.80 -6.25 -6.11
C ARG A 56 -10.51 -5.56 -5.67
N LEU A 57 -10.61 -4.46 -4.90
CA LEU A 57 -9.44 -3.75 -4.36
C LEU A 57 -8.62 -4.65 -3.43
N ILE A 58 -9.29 -5.35 -2.50
CA ILE A 58 -8.64 -6.29 -1.57
C ILE A 58 -7.93 -7.40 -2.36
N ALA A 59 -8.59 -7.99 -3.36
CA ALA A 59 -8.01 -9.03 -4.20
C ALA A 59 -6.74 -8.57 -4.93
N ILE A 60 -6.75 -7.35 -5.49
CA ILE A 60 -5.56 -6.76 -6.15
C ILE A 60 -4.45 -6.48 -5.13
N HIS A 61 -4.79 -5.94 -3.96
CA HIS A 61 -3.83 -5.63 -2.90
C HIS A 61 -3.12 -6.90 -2.41
N ASP A 62 -3.88 -7.97 -2.20
CA ASP A 62 -3.39 -9.22 -1.62
C ASP A 62 -2.69 -10.11 -2.64
N ASN A 63 -2.90 -9.89 -3.94
CA ASN A 63 -2.23 -10.62 -5.00
C ASN A 63 -0.70 -10.48 -4.91
N ARG A 64 -0.04 -11.54 -4.46
CA ARG A 64 1.41 -11.62 -4.28
C ARG A 64 2.19 -11.78 -5.59
N ASN A 65 1.50 -12.13 -6.69
CA ASN A 65 2.11 -12.26 -8.00
C ASN A 65 2.29 -10.90 -8.71
N LEU A 66 1.64 -9.84 -8.22
CA LEU A 66 1.75 -8.50 -8.77
C LEU A 66 2.83 -7.69 -8.05
N GLY A 67 3.75 -7.11 -8.84
CA GLY A 67 4.71 -6.13 -8.36
C GLY A 67 4.03 -4.91 -7.75
N HIS A 68 4.75 -4.14 -6.94
CA HIS A 68 4.20 -2.94 -6.30
C HIS A 68 3.64 -1.93 -7.33
N ILE A 69 4.39 -1.69 -8.41
CA ILE A 69 3.99 -0.77 -9.49
C ILE A 69 2.74 -1.29 -10.20
N GLU A 70 2.63 -2.59 -10.45
CA GLU A 70 1.47 -3.19 -11.11
C GLU A 70 0.21 -3.12 -10.24
N ARG A 71 0.33 -3.44 -8.94
CA ARG A 71 -0.76 -3.24 -7.97
C ARG A 71 -1.20 -1.78 -7.92
N PHE A 72 -0.25 -0.85 -7.87
CA PHE A 72 -0.55 0.57 -7.88
C PHE A 72 -1.26 0.98 -9.18
N LYS A 73 -0.80 0.53 -10.34
CA LYS A 73 -1.44 0.81 -11.63
C LYS A 73 -2.88 0.31 -11.65
N LYS A 74 -3.13 -0.94 -11.22
CA LYS A 74 -4.49 -1.52 -11.18
C LYS A 74 -5.43 -0.80 -10.21
N ILE A 75 -4.93 -0.36 -9.05
CA ILE A 75 -5.76 0.33 -8.05
C ILE A 75 -5.98 1.81 -8.41
N LYS A 76 -4.90 2.55 -8.71
CA LYS A 76 -4.89 4.02 -8.75
C LYS A 76 -4.90 4.63 -10.14
N VAL A 77 -4.21 4.02 -11.11
CA VAL A 77 -3.89 4.69 -12.39
C VAL A 77 -4.75 4.19 -13.56
N GLY A 78 -5.19 2.95 -13.54
CA GLY A 78 -5.72 2.31 -14.75
C GLY A 78 -7.20 1.95 -14.72
N GLU A 79 -7.74 1.42 -13.62
CA GLU A 79 -8.95 0.58 -13.75
C GLU A 79 -9.96 0.84 -12.62
N LEU A 80 -9.59 0.70 -11.35
CA LEU A 80 -10.63 0.67 -10.30
C LEU A 80 -11.17 2.06 -9.91
N ILE A 81 -10.29 3.05 -9.68
CA ILE A 81 -10.69 4.37 -9.13
C ILE A 81 -11.18 5.33 -10.23
N ASN A 82 -10.66 5.23 -11.44
CA ASN A 82 -11.07 6.10 -12.55
C ASN A 82 -12.48 5.76 -13.07
N ASP A 83 -12.88 4.50 -12.97
CA ASP A 83 -14.21 4.00 -13.38
C ASP A 83 -15.30 4.31 -12.33
N LEU A 84 -14.94 4.93 -11.21
CA LEU A 84 -15.92 5.30 -10.19
C LEU A 84 -16.76 6.50 -10.63
N PRO A 85 -18.04 6.56 -10.19
CA PRO A 85 -18.85 7.76 -10.31
C PRO A 85 -18.10 9.00 -9.78
N PRO A 86 -18.24 10.17 -10.44
CA PRO A 86 -17.47 11.37 -10.11
C PRO A 86 -17.64 11.82 -8.66
N GLU A 87 -18.80 11.58 -8.06
CA GLU A 87 -19.12 11.89 -6.67
C GLU A 87 -18.24 11.08 -5.70
N ILE A 88 -18.01 9.81 -6.03
CA ILE A 88 -17.15 8.91 -5.25
C ILE A 88 -15.69 9.21 -5.56
N ARG A 89 -15.34 9.45 -6.83
CA ARG A 89 -13.97 9.77 -7.26
C ARG A 89 -13.44 11.02 -6.56
N SER A 90 -14.30 12.03 -6.34
CA SER A 90 -13.94 13.25 -5.61
C SER A 90 -13.58 13.03 -4.14
N LYS A 91 -13.88 11.85 -3.55
CA LYS A 91 -13.50 11.49 -2.19
C LYS A 91 -12.08 10.93 -2.09
N PHE A 92 -11.46 10.61 -3.23
CA PHE A 92 -10.10 10.14 -3.29
C PHE A 92 -9.13 11.32 -3.50
N PRO A 93 -7.89 11.23 -2.97
CA PRO A 93 -6.87 12.22 -3.30
C PRO A 93 -6.62 12.20 -4.81
N PRO A 94 -6.27 13.36 -5.40
CA PRO A 94 -5.94 13.43 -6.82
C PRO A 94 -4.83 12.42 -7.14
N SER A 95 -4.98 11.72 -8.26
CA SER A 95 -3.97 10.79 -8.74
C SER A 95 -2.65 11.54 -8.87
N THR A 96 -1.73 11.25 -7.95
CA THR A 96 -0.39 11.83 -7.99
C THR A 96 0.28 11.28 -9.24
N PRO A 97 0.90 12.11 -10.09
CA PRO A 97 1.72 11.61 -11.17
C PRO A 97 2.75 10.64 -10.58
N LEU A 98 2.87 9.46 -11.18
CA LEU A 98 3.99 8.58 -10.88
C LEU A 98 5.24 9.38 -11.26
N PHE A 99 6.06 9.75 -10.27
CA PHE A 99 7.38 10.29 -10.55
C PHE A 99 8.18 9.18 -11.26
N ASP A 100 8.65 9.48 -12.47
CA ASP A 100 9.57 8.63 -13.24
C ASP A 100 10.88 8.36 -12.48
#